data_AF-A0A8J7YU37-F1
#
_entry.id   AF-A0A8J7YU37-F1
#
_cell.length_a   1.000
_cell.length_b   1.000
_cell.length_c   1.000
_cell.angle_alpha   90.00
_cell.angle_beta   90.00
_cell.angle_gamma   90.00
#
_symmetry.space_group_name_H-M   'P 1'
#
loop_
_entity.id
_entity.type
_entity.pdbx_description
1 polymer ?
#
loop_
_entity_poly.entity_id
_entity_poly.type
_entity_poly.pdbx_seq_one_letter_code
_entity_poly.pdbx_strand_id
1 'polypeptide(L)'
;MSKLYLQNIIDDISFENLPAKWLGFDFARFSKDKTLFDFQKRGLKNALKGLWFYFKDKREDKQNLYNHYQANDFTENFDYDLKKREGKKTAKYLLEYDKDYPSADSKIPFSHFINRMSFWMATGSGKTLIIVKLIELLGKLIA
;
A
#
# COMPACT_ATOMS: atom_id res chain seq x y z
N MET A 1 7.93 -15.55 12.67
CA MET A 1 7.32 -14.21 12.68
C MET A 1 6.89 -13.87 11.25
N SER A 2 5.75 -13.24 11.05
CA SER A 2 5.35 -12.74 9.72
C SER A 2 6.29 -11.62 9.30
N LYS A 3 6.91 -11.72 8.12
CA LYS A 3 7.74 -10.66 7.56
C LYS A 3 6.86 -9.49 7.12
N LEU A 4 7.20 -8.27 7.55
CA LEU A 4 6.46 -7.04 7.21
C LEU A 4 7.11 -6.35 6.01
N TYR A 5 7.05 -6.99 4.85
CA TYR A 5 7.78 -6.58 3.64
C TYR A 5 7.64 -5.09 3.29
N LEU A 6 6.40 -4.61 3.14
CA LEU A 6 6.15 -3.20 2.82
C LEU A 6 6.69 -2.28 3.91
N GLN A 7 6.54 -2.67 5.18
CA GLN A 7 7.01 -1.84 6.29
C GLN A 7 8.53 -1.69 6.28
N ASN A 8 9.27 -2.78 6.06
CA ASN A 8 10.73 -2.74 5.98
C ASN A 8 11.18 -1.81 4.83
N ILE A 9 10.57 -1.96 3.65
CA ILE A 9 10.88 -1.11 2.48
C ILE A 9 10.66 0.38 2.77
N ILE A 10 9.56 0.75 3.43
CA ILE A 10 9.26 2.17 3.72
C ILE A 10 10.03 2.71 4.93
N ASP A 11 10.50 1.85 5.83
CA ASP A 11 11.31 2.26 6.98
C ASP A 11 12.71 2.73 6.53
N ASP A 12 13.22 2.20 5.41
CA ASP A 12 14.45 2.67 4.75
C ASP A 12 14.31 4.04 4.07
N ILE A 13 13.07 4.51 3.86
CA ILE A 13 12.79 5.81 3.26
C ILE A 13 12.68 6.85 4.39
N SER A 14 13.64 7.78 4.45
CA SER A 14 13.52 8.94 5.33
C SER A 14 12.37 9.82 4.88
N PHE A 15 11.44 10.12 5.79
CA PHE A 15 10.29 10.98 5.47
C PHE A 15 10.74 12.38 5.04
N GLU A 16 11.78 12.92 5.68
CA GLU A 16 12.31 14.27 5.40
C GLU A 16 12.99 14.39 4.03
N ASN A 17 13.29 13.27 3.37
CA ASN A 17 13.84 13.25 2.01
C ASN A 17 12.77 13.33 0.93
N LEU A 18 11.48 13.30 1.29
CA LEU A 18 10.41 13.43 0.32
C LEU A 18 10.35 14.86 -0.25
N PRO A 19 9.91 15.05 -1.50
CA PRO A 19 9.78 16.39 -2.07
C PRO A 19 8.82 17.28 -1.26
N ALA A 20 9.01 18.61 -1.31
CA ALA A 20 8.23 19.57 -0.51
C ALA A 20 6.69 19.39 -0.62
N LYS A 21 6.17 19.01 -1.80
CA LYS A 21 4.73 18.71 -2.01
C LYS A 21 4.20 17.61 -1.06
N TRP A 22 5.07 16.70 -0.60
CA TRP A 22 4.74 15.58 0.28
C TRP A 22 4.99 15.86 1.77
N LEU A 23 5.75 16.91 2.09
CA LEU A 23 6.12 17.29 3.46
C LEU A 23 5.17 18.32 4.07
N GLY A 24 4.60 19.21 3.25
CA GLY A 24 3.88 20.41 3.69
C GLY A 24 2.50 20.19 4.32
N PHE A 25 2.20 19.01 4.87
CA PHE A 25 0.90 18.70 5.44
C PHE A 25 0.85 18.88 6.96
N ASP A 26 -0.29 19.39 7.44
CA ASP A 26 -0.64 19.27 8.86
C ASP A 26 -1.15 17.85 9.16
N PHE A 27 -0.27 17.06 9.76
CA PHE A 27 -0.58 15.70 10.23
C PHE A 27 -1.26 15.68 11.60
N ALA A 28 -1.21 16.76 12.38
CA ALA A 28 -1.70 16.76 13.75
C ALA A 28 -3.20 17.05 13.81
N ARG A 29 -3.68 18.08 13.11
CA ARG A 29 -5.09 18.49 13.19
C ARG A 29 -5.99 17.58 12.37
N PHE A 30 -6.99 16.97 13.00
CA PHE A 30 -8.02 16.19 12.32
C PHE A 30 -9.32 16.98 12.13
N SER A 31 -9.73 17.75 13.14
CA SER A 31 -10.87 18.67 13.05
C SER A 31 -10.61 19.95 13.87
N LYS A 32 -11.65 20.74 14.16
CA LYS A 32 -11.54 21.90 15.05
C LYS A 32 -11.02 21.50 16.45
N ASP A 33 -11.54 20.40 16.98
CA ASP A 33 -11.33 20.01 18.39
C ASP A 33 -10.60 18.66 18.55
N LYS A 34 -10.12 18.07 17.44
CA LYS A 34 -9.46 16.76 17.46
C LYS A 34 -8.08 16.82 16.84
N THR A 35 -7.10 16.27 17.56
CA THR A 35 -5.73 16.05 17.09
C THR A 35 -5.41 14.56 17.05
N LEU A 36 -4.55 14.16 16.11
CA LEU A 36 -4.08 12.79 15.97
C LEU A 36 -2.94 12.49 16.94
N PHE A 37 -2.98 11.28 17.50
CA PHE A 37 -1.89 10.74 18.32
C PHE A 37 -0.63 10.46 17.49
N ASP A 38 0.51 10.35 18.15
CA ASP A 38 1.81 10.13 17.48
C ASP A 38 1.84 8.88 16.59
N PHE A 39 1.23 7.79 17.03
CA PHE A 39 1.16 6.57 16.24
C PHE A 39 0.25 6.72 15.00
N GLN A 40 -0.79 7.56 15.07
CA GLN A 40 -1.66 7.85 13.93
C GLN A 40 -0.94 8.74 12.91
N LYS A 41 -0.22 9.76 13.41
CA LYS A 41 0.67 10.59 12.58
C LYS A 41 1.74 9.73 11.88
N ARG A 42 2.34 8.78 12.60
CA ARG A 42 3.30 7.83 12.04
C ARG A 42 2.68 6.94 10.96
N GLY A 43 1.46 6.44 11.19
CA GLY A 43 0.71 5.68 10.18
C GLY A 43 0.48 6.48 8.89
N LEU A 44 0.12 7.77 9.00
CA LEU A 44 -0.03 8.67 7.84
C LEU A 44 1.29 8.90 7.12
N LYS A 45 2.38 9.19 7.85
CA LYS A 45 3.72 9.37 7.26
C LYS A 45 4.15 8.10 6.50
N ASN A 46 3.98 6.93 7.10
CA ASN A 46 4.31 5.65 6.47
C ASN A 46 3.47 5.40 5.21
N ALA A 47 2.17 5.71 5.24
CA ALA A 47 1.32 5.62 4.06
C ALA A 47 1.80 6.55 2.94
N LEU A 48 2.16 7.79 3.25
CA LEU A 48 2.70 8.74 2.27
C LEU A 48 4.03 8.28 1.68
N LYS A 49 4.94 7.70 2.49
CA LYS A 49 6.17 7.10 1.97
C LYS A 49 5.86 6.00 0.95
N GLY A 50 4.95 5.08 1.30
CA GLY A 50 4.55 4.00 0.39
C GLY A 50 3.89 4.49 -0.89
N LEU A 51 3.03 5.51 -0.79
CA LEU A 51 2.42 6.17 -1.94
C LEU A 51 3.48 6.84 -2.83
N TRP A 52 4.37 7.64 -2.25
CA TRP A 52 5.45 8.28 -2.99
C TRP A 52 6.35 7.25 -3.67
N PHE A 53 6.70 6.19 -2.93
CA PHE A 53 7.54 5.11 -3.43
C PHE A 53 6.92 4.45 -4.66
N TYR A 54 5.65 4.10 -4.62
CA TYR A 54 4.98 3.50 -5.77
C TYR A 54 4.78 4.48 -6.93
N PHE A 55 4.19 5.64 -6.67
CA PHE A 55 3.77 6.58 -7.72
C PHE A 55 4.93 7.39 -8.32
N LYS A 56 5.99 7.67 -7.56
CA LYS A 56 7.10 8.52 -8.00
C LYS A 56 8.38 7.74 -8.25
N ASP A 57 8.82 6.92 -7.31
CA ASP A 57 10.06 6.14 -7.47
C ASP A 57 9.86 4.99 -8.46
N LYS A 58 8.82 4.16 -8.27
CA LYS A 58 8.48 3.04 -9.18
C LYS A 58 7.66 3.44 -10.39
N ARG A 59 7.25 4.70 -10.51
CA ARG A 59 6.49 5.24 -11.65
C ARG A 59 5.23 4.43 -11.97
N GLU A 60 4.53 3.98 -10.93
CA GLU A 60 3.28 3.21 -11.05
C GLU A 60 3.46 1.84 -11.70
N ASP A 61 4.70 1.35 -11.78
CA ASP A 61 5.02 0.05 -12.35
C ASP A 61 5.02 -1.02 -11.25
N LYS A 62 4.01 -1.91 -11.31
CA LYS A 62 3.85 -3.03 -10.38
C LYS A 62 5.00 -4.04 -10.46
N GLN A 63 5.61 -4.22 -11.63
CA GLN A 63 6.73 -5.15 -11.80
C GLN A 63 7.99 -4.59 -11.15
N ASN A 64 8.28 -3.30 -11.31
CA ASN A 64 9.39 -2.64 -10.62
C ASN A 64 9.19 -2.64 -9.11
N LEU A 65 7.95 -2.44 -8.63
CA LEU A 65 7.64 -2.58 -7.21
C LEU A 65 7.89 -4.02 -6.74
N TYR A 66 7.40 -5.02 -7.46
CA TYR A 66 7.60 -6.43 -7.13
C TYR A 66 9.09 -6.84 -7.12
N ASN A 67 9.87 -6.40 -8.11
CA ASN A 67 11.32 -6.64 -8.15
C ASN A 67 12.02 -6.04 -6.91
N HIS A 68 11.56 -4.88 -6.44
CA HIS A 68 12.09 -4.29 -5.21
C HIS A 68 11.71 -5.08 -3.97
N TYR A 69 10.50 -5.66 -3.90
CA TYR A 69 10.16 -6.61 -2.84
C TYR A 69 11.09 -7.83 -2.86
N GLN A 70 11.37 -8.40 -4.04
CA GLN A 70 12.29 -9.54 -4.17
C GLN A 70 13.72 -9.18 -3.72
N ALA A 71 14.18 -7.96 -4.01
CA ALA A 71 15.45 -7.44 -3.51
C ALA A 71 15.48 -7.22 -1.99
N ASN A 72 14.31 -7.22 -1.33
CA ASN A 72 14.13 -7.12 0.12
C ASN A 72 13.66 -8.45 0.73
N ASP A 73 14.23 -9.55 0.27
CA ASP A 73 14.02 -10.92 0.79
C ASP A 73 12.58 -11.44 0.71
N PHE A 74 11.76 -10.91 -0.21
CA PHE A 74 10.46 -11.49 -0.55
C PHE A 74 10.66 -12.75 -1.39
N THR A 75 10.42 -13.92 -0.78
CA THR A 75 10.69 -15.23 -1.39
C THR A 75 9.43 -16.10 -1.56
N GLU A 76 8.30 -15.68 -1.02
CA GLU A 76 7.05 -16.43 -1.09
C GLU A 76 6.41 -16.35 -2.48
N ASN A 77 5.79 -17.45 -2.90
CA ASN A 77 4.91 -17.46 -4.06
C ASN A 77 3.45 -17.28 -3.60
N PHE A 78 2.88 -16.11 -3.88
CA PHE A 78 1.47 -15.79 -3.67
C PHE A 78 0.68 -15.66 -4.99
N ASP A 79 1.17 -16.28 -6.06
CA ASP A 79 0.44 -16.33 -7.33
C ASP A 79 -0.93 -16.97 -7.11
N TYR A 80 -1.95 -16.37 -7.72
CA TYR A 80 -3.31 -16.84 -7.58
C TYR A 80 -3.56 -18.02 -8.52
N ASP A 81 -3.78 -19.21 -7.96
CA ASP A 81 -4.07 -20.43 -8.73
C ASP A 81 -5.55 -20.54 -9.09
N LEU A 82 -5.86 -20.42 -10.39
CA LEU A 82 -7.22 -20.46 -10.92
C LEU A 82 -7.85 -21.86 -10.86
N LYS A 83 -7.05 -22.93 -10.69
CA LYS A 83 -7.55 -24.31 -10.62
C LYS A 83 -8.04 -24.69 -9.23
N LYS A 84 -7.60 -23.98 -8.18
CA LYS A 84 -7.98 -24.29 -6.80
C LYS A 84 -9.49 -24.14 -6.60
N ARG A 85 -10.12 -25.20 -6.06
CA ARG A 85 -11.57 -25.28 -5.86
C ARG A 85 -12.11 -24.18 -4.95
N GLU A 86 -11.35 -23.81 -3.92
CA GLU A 86 -11.68 -22.76 -2.95
C GLU A 86 -11.82 -21.37 -3.58
N GLY A 87 -11.13 -21.14 -4.71
CA GLY A 87 -11.09 -19.86 -5.39
C GLY A 87 -12.03 -19.71 -6.60
N LYS A 88 -12.83 -20.73 -6.96
CA LYS A 88 -13.58 -20.73 -8.25
C LYS A 88 -14.52 -19.53 -8.44
N LYS A 89 -15.19 -19.08 -7.37
CA LYS A 89 -16.06 -17.89 -7.42
C LYS A 89 -15.25 -16.61 -7.63
N THR A 90 -14.17 -16.43 -6.89
CA THR A 90 -13.26 -15.28 -7.01
C THR A 90 -12.52 -15.26 -8.34
N ALA A 91 -12.11 -16.43 -8.83
CA ALA A 91 -11.44 -16.61 -10.12
C ALA A 91 -12.30 -16.09 -11.27
N LYS A 92 -13.62 -16.32 -11.23
CA LYS A 92 -14.54 -15.77 -12.23
C LYS A 92 -14.43 -14.24 -12.31
N TYR A 93 -14.47 -13.56 -11.16
CA TYR A 93 -14.37 -12.10 -11.13
C TYR A 93 -12.99 -11.60 -11.56
N LEU A 94 -11.90 -12.29 -11.21
CA LEU A 94 -10.56 -11.88 -11.65
C LEU A 94 -10.38 -12.01 -13.17
N LEU A 95 -10.96 -13.06 -13.77
CA LEU A 95 -10.94 -13.28 -15.22
C LEU A 95 -11.79 -12.27 -16.00
N GLU A 96 -12.73 -11.57 -15.36
CA GLU A 96 -13.47 -10.46 -15.99
C GLU A 96 -12.59 -9.20 -16.19
N TYR A 97 -11.43 -9.11 -15.51
CA TYR A 97 -10.49 -7.99 -15.58
C TYR A 97 -9.11 -8.47 -16.07
N ASP A 98 -9.09 -9.15 -17.21
CA ASP A 98 -7.90 -9.76 -17.82
C ASP A 98 -6.74 -8.77 -18.08
N LYS A 99 -7.06 -7.49 -18.34
CA LYS A 99 -6.07 -6.41 -18.46
C LYS A 99 -5.31 -6.13 -17.17
N ASP A 100 -5.99 -6.18 -16.03
CA ASP A 100 -5.41 -5.89 -14.72
C ASP A 100 -4.78 -7.13 -14.09
N TYR A 101 -5.36 -8.30 -14.37
CA TYR A 101 -5.02 -9.61 -13.82
C TYR A 101 -4.78 -10.64 -14.94
N PRO A 102 -3.76 -10.44 -15.80
CA PRO A 102 -3.46 -11.38 -16.86
C PRO A 102 -3.10 -12.74 -16.27
N SER A 103 -3.71 -13.78 -16.82
CA SER A 103 -3.45 -15.15 -16.41
C SER A 103 -2.49 -15.84 -17.38
N ALA A 104 -1.50 -16.54 -16.84
CA ALA A 104 -0.58 -17.41 -17.57
C ALA A 104 -0.52 -18.76 -16.84
N ASP A 105 -0.55 -19.87 -17.59
CA ASP A 105 -0.50 -21.23 -17.03
C ASP A 105 -1.52 -21.51 -15.91
N SER A 106 -2.73 -20.94 -16.06
CA SER A 106 -3.81 -21.01 -15.06
C SER A 106 -3.47 -20.37 -13.71
N LYS A 107 -2.54 -19.41 -13.70
CA LYS A 107 -2.20 -18.58 -12.54
C LYS A 107 -2.23 -17.11 -12.89
N ILE A 108 -2.47 -16.26 -11.90
CA ILE A 108 -2.25 -14.82 -12.01
C ILE A 108 -1.05 -14.47 -11.13
N PRO A 109 0.03 -13.86 -11.69
CA PRO A 109 1.21 -13.52 -10.91
C PRO A 109 0.90 -12.55 -9.76
N PHE A 110 1.55 -12.74 -8.61
CA PHE A 110 1.33 -11.90 -7.43
C PHE A 110 1.66 -10.41 -7.67
N SER A 111 2.57 -10.12 -8.60
CA SER A 111 2.93 -8.74 -8.97
C SER A 111 1.72 -7.90 -9.36
N HIS A 112 0.65 -8.50 -9.91
CA HIS A 112 -0.58 -7.78 -10.25
C HIS A 112 -1.39 -7.34 -9.03
N PHE A 113 -1.13 -7.90 -7.84
CA PHE A 113 -1.82 -7.61 -6.58
C PHE A 113 -0.99 -6.77 -5.60
N ILE A 114 0.29 -6.49 -5.89
CA ILE A 114 1.29 -6.00 -4.92
C ILE A 114 1.07 -4.55 -4.45
N ASN A 115 0.39 -3.71 -5.23
CA ASN A 115 0.21 -2.28 -4.95
C ASN A 115 -0.88 -2.00 -3.88
N ARG A 116 -0.80 -2.70 -2.75
CA ARG A 116 -1.77 -2.63 -1.63
C ARG A 116 -1.04 -2.34 -0.33
N MET A 117 -1.69 -1.56 0.53
CA MET A 117 -1.23 -1.29 1.89
C MET A 117 -2.35 -1.57 2.88
N SER A 118 -1.96 -1.98 4.09
CA SER A 118 -2.88 -2.34 5.16
C SER A 118 -2.48 -1.66 6.46
N PHE A 119 -3.46 -1.16 7.21
CA PHE A 119 -3.25 -0.63 8.56
C PHE A 119 -3.66 -1.68 9.59
N TRP A 120 -2.67 -2.36 10.18
CA TRP A 120 -2.90 -3.29 11.29
C TRP A 120 -2.84 -2.54 12.63
N MET A 121 -3.98 -2.40 13.30
CA MET A 121 -4.10 -1.60 14.53
C MET A 121 -5.17 -2.17 15.45
N ALA A 122 -5.00 -2.01 16.77
CA ALA A 122 -5.97 -2.43 17.79
C ALA A 122 -7.35 -1.79 17.57
N THR A 123 -8.41 -2.50 17.97
CA THR A 123 -9.79 -1.96 17.96
C THR A 123 -9.85 -0.70 18.83
N GLY A 124 -10.55 0.34 18.37
CA GLY A 124 -10.66 1.62 19.08
C GLY A 124 -9.46 2.58 18.93
N SER A 125 -8.34 2.16 18.31
CA SER A 125 -7.16 3.01 18.10
C SER A 125 -7.33 4.14 17.06
N GLY A 126 -8.50 4.25 16.44
CA GLY A 126 -8.80 5.32 15.48
C GLY A 126 -8.27 5.11 14.06
N LYS A 127 -8.13 3.85 13.58
CA LYS A 127 -7.77 3.53 12.18
C LYS A 127 -8.61 4.30 11.15
N THR A 128 -9.91 4.48 11.40
CA THR A 128 -10.79 5.28 10.54
C THR A 128 -10.33 6.74 10.41
N LEU A 129 -9.78 7.34 11.47
CA LEU A 129 -9.25 8.71 11.43
C LEU A 129 -8.05 8.80 10.49
N ILE A 130 -7.17 7.79 10.50
CA ILE A 130 -6.04 7.72 9.56
C ILE A 130 -6.55 7.64 8.12
N ILE A 131 -7.53 6.77 7.83
CA ILE A 131 -8.07 6.61 6.48
C ILE A 131 -8.71 7.91 5.99
N VAL A 132 -9.55 8.55 6.81
CA VAL A 132 -10.21 9.82 6.45
C VAL A 132 -9.18 10.93 6.23
N LYS A 133 -8.19 11.04 7.12
CA LYS A 133 -7.11 12.03 6.97
C LYS A 133 -6.28 11.75 5.72
N LEU A 134 -5.98 10.49 5.40
CA LEU A 134 -5.25 10.12 4.18
C LEU A 134 -6.00 10.53 2.92
N ILE A 135 -7.33 10.41 2.87
CA ILE A 135 -8.15 10.90 1.75
C ILE A 135 -8.00 12.42 1.59
N GLU A 136 -8.01 13.19 2.68
CA GLU A 136 -7.75 14.64 2.64
C GLU A 136 -6.36 14.94 2.05
N LEU A 137 -5.33 14.21 2.48
CA LEU A 137 -3.96 14.39 1.98
C LEU A 137 -3.85 14.05 0.48
N LEU A 138 -4.49 12.95 0.05
CA LEU A 138 -4.54 12.55 -1.36
C LEU A 138 -5.23 13.62 -2.22
N GLY A 139 -6.32 14.21 -1.74
CA GLY A 139 -6.99 15.33 -2.43
C GLY A 139 -6.05 16.50 -2.68
N LYS A 140 -5.19 16.84 -1.71
CA LYS A 140 -4.18 17.90 -1.86
C LYS A 140 -2.99 17.51 -2.75
N LEU A 141 -2.69 16.22 -2.87
CA LEU A 141 -1.61 15.71 -3.72
C LEU A 141 -2.00 15.64 -5.19
N ILE A 142 -3.28 15.37 -5.48
CA ILE A 142 -3.83 15.22 -6.84
C ILE A 142 -4.25 16.57 -7.42
N ALA A 143 -4.70 17.50 -6.57
CA ALA A 143 -4.85 18.91 -6.95
C ALA A 143 -3.52 19.55 -7.36
#